data_AF-A0AA37QKH7-F1
#
_entry.id   AF-A0AA37QKH7-F1
#
_cell.length_a   1.000
_cell.length_b   1.000
_cell.length_c   1.000
_cell.angle_alpha   90.00
_cell.angle_beta   90.00
_cell.angle_gamma   90.00
#
_symmetry.space_group_name_H-M   'P 1'
#
loop_
_entity.id
_entity.type
_entity.pdbx_description
1 polymer ?
#
loop_
_entity_poly.entity_id
_entity_poly.type
_entity_poly.pdbx_seq_one_letter_code
_entity_poly.pdbx_strand_id
1 'polypeptide(L)'
;MLRRKRLPFTRFSDVAGIAIAAGYAVGRTGCWAIGDDYGRPWSSRWAVQFPEGAPPSTAAVMARAFGTPLAPGTSPETVLAAYPTQLYEVVLGLLTFLALWRRRDHDHAEGWLFGLYLVLAGLERFLIEFLRAKDDRFLPLGLSSAQGVALALTLGGVLWMAARWRTGARRPGIHVAVAGDPLGAAHTSDGRRIAGRLYVP
;
A
#
# COMPACT_ATOMS: atom_id res chain seq x y z
N MET A 1 1.43 -18.30 14.52
CA MET A 1 2.83 -18.37 14.03
C MET A 1 3.79 -17.47 14.81
N LEU A 2 3.53 -16.16 15.03
CA LEU A 2 4.45 -15.27 15.78
C LEU A 2 4.79 -15.77 17.20
N ARG A 3 3.78 -16.19 17.97
CA ARG A 3 3.96 -16.66 19.36
C ARG A 3 4.77 -17.96 19.47
N ARG A 4 4.85 -18.74 18.39
CA ARG A 4 5.55 -20.04 18.34
C ARG A 4 7.04 -19.90 18.01
N LYS A 5 7.45 -18.80 17.37
CA LYS A 5 8.85 -18.49 17.01
C LYS A 5 9.48 -17.34 17.83
N ARG A 6 8.76 -16.76 18.81
CA ARG A 6 9.23 -15.65 19.66
C ARG A 6 9.79 -14.43 18.90
N LEU A 7 9.34 -14.21 17.66
CA LEU A 7 9.77 -13.04 16.89
C LEU A 7 9.01 -11.79 17.35
N PRO A 8 9.70 -10.65 17.57
CA PRO A 8 9.04 -9.40 17.88
C PRO A 8 8.18 -8.96 16.70
N PHE A 9 6.96 -8.49 16.98
CA PHE A 9 6.02 -8.03 15.96
C PHE A 9 6.63 -6.99 15.01
N THR A 10 7.53 -6.17 15.51
CA THR A 10 8.17 -5.06 14.81
C THR A 10 9.10 -5.51 13.69
N ARG A 11 9.92 -6.53 13.97
CA ARG A 11 10.77 -7.16 12.95
C ARG A 11 9.92 -7.88 11.91
N PHE A 12 8.88 -8.58 12.35
CA PHE A 12 7.96 -9.25 11.43
C PHE A 12 7.24 -8.25 10.52
N SER A 13 6.77 -7.12 11.07
CA SER A 13 6.02 -6.12 10.33
C SER A 13 6.83 -5.46 9.23
N ASP A 14 8.15 -5.27 9.40
CA ASP A 14 9.01 -4.70 8.37
C ASP A 14 9.09 -5.62 7.13
N VAL A 15 9.27 -6.92 7.35
CA VAL A 15 9.28 -7.92 6.26
C VAL A 15 7.89 -8.04 5.63
N ALA A 16 6.84 -8.05 6.47
CA ALA A 16 5.47 -8.11 6.00
C ALA A 16 5.10 -6.91 5.13
N GLY A 17 5.52 -5.69 5.48
CA GLY A 17 5.27 -4.49 4.69
C GLY A 17 5.82 -4.59 3.26
N ILE A 18 7.05 -5.08 3.10
CA ILE A 18 7.65 -5.34 1.77
C ILE A 18 6.83 -6.38 1.00
N ALA A 19 6.51 -7.51 1.64
CA ALA A 19 5.78 -8.60 1.01
C ALA A 19 4.36 -8.18 0.60
N ILE A 20 3.68 -7.41 1.43
CA ILE A 20 2.34 -6.89 1.13
C ILE A 20 2.39 -5.94 -0.05
N ALA A 21 3.36 -5.02 -0.11
CA ALA A 21 3.50 -4.11 -1.26
C ALA A 21 3.73 -4.86 -2.59
N ALA A 22 4.59 -5.89 -2.58
CA ALA A 22 4.81 -6.73 -3.75
C ALA A 22 3.54 -7.52 -4.13
N GLY A 23 2.89 -8.14 -3.14
CA GLY A 23 1.65 -8.90 -3.34
C GLY A 23 0.50 -8.02 -3.85
N TYR A 24 0.42 -6.78 -3.40
CA TYR A 24 -0.57 -5.81 -3.86
C TYR A 24 -0.39 -5.49 -5.34
N ALA A 25 0.84 -5.16 -5.77
CA ALA A 25 1.14 -4.88 -7.17
C ALA A 25 0.77 -6.05 -8.09
N VAL A 26 1.11 -7.28 -7.70
CA VAL A 26 0.74 -8.50 -8.44
C VAL A 26 -0.77 -8.74 -8.40
N GLY A 27 -1.43 -8.49 -7.28
CA GLY A 27 -2.89 -8.63 -7.18
C GLY A 27 -3.63 -7.72 -8.16
N ARG A 28 -3.19 -6.46 -8.29
CA ARG A 28 -3.81 -5.48 -9.19
C ARG A 28 -3.62 -5.78 -10.68
N THR A 29 -2.62 -6.59 -11.07
CA THR A 29 -2.55 -7.09 -12.44
C THR A 29 -3.68 -8.07 -12.77
N GLY A 30 -4.18 -8.81 -11.77
CA GLY A 30 -5.37 -9.66 -11.91
C GLY A 30 -6.64 -8.82 -12.14
N CYS A 31 -6.78 -7.71 -11.40
CA CYS A 31 -7.87 -6.76 -11.61
C CYS A 31 -7.88 -6.16 -13.01
N TRP A 32 -6.69 -5.85 -13.54
CA TRP A 32 -6.55 -5.44 -14.94
C TRP A 32 -7.00 -6.53 -15.93
N ALA A 33 -6.60 -7.78 -15.71
CA ALA A 33 -6.96 -8.90 -16.58
C ALA A 33 -8.47 -9.19 -16.61
N ILE A 34 -9.16 -8.99 -15.49
CA ILE A 34 -10.61 -9.18 -15.37
C ILE A 34 -11.39 -7.92 -15.80
N GLY A 35 -10.77 -6.75 -15.75
CA GLY A 35 -11.45 -5.48 -16.02
C GLY A 35 -12.44 -5.09 -14.92
N ASP A 36 -12.10 -5.37 -13.65
CA ASP A 36 -12.85 -4.89 -12.49
C ASP A 36 -12.19 -3.61 -11.92
N ASP A 37 -12.88 -2.91 -11.01
CA ASP A 37 -12.24 -1.84 -10.24
C ASP A 37 -11.68 -0.63 -11.03
N TYR A 38 -12.22 -0.33 -12.20
CA TYR A 38 -11.88 0.87 -12.97
C TYR A 38 -12.40 2.17 -12.32
N GLY A 39 -11.87 3.29 -12.79
CA GLY A 39 -12.23 4.61 -12.32
C GLY A 39 -13.47 5.21 -12.99
N ARG A 40 -13.69 6.49 -12.73
CA ARG A 40 -14.79 7.28 -13.32
C ARG A 40 -14.64 7.40 -14.83
N PRO A 41 -15.74 7.69 -15.56
CA PRO A 41 -15.66 7.99 -16.98
C PRO A 41 -14.66 9.10 -17.28
N TRP A 42 -13.88 8.92 -18.35
CA TRP A 42 -12.87 9.87 -18.77
C TRP A 42 -12.73 9.86 -20.30
N SER A 43 -12.69 11.04 -20.90
CA SER A 43 -12.67 11.24 -22.36
C SER A 43 -11.28 11.56 -22.92
N SER A 44 -10.23 10.97 -22.34
CA SER A 44 -8.85 11.16 -22.81
C SER A 44 -8.36 9.98 -23.64
N ARG A 45 -7.29 10.18 -24.42
CA ARG A 45 -6.59 9.14 -25.20
C ARG A 45 -6.02 7.97 -24.37
N TRP A 46 -5.93 8.15 -23.05
CA TRP A 46 -5.45 7.14 -22.11
C TRP A 46 -6.59 6.42 -21.36
N ALA A 47 -7.84 6.78 -21.62
CA ALA A 47 -8.98 6.10 -21.04
C ALA A 47 -9.20 4.74 -21.72
N VAL A 48 -9.69 3.77 -20.95
CA VAL A 48 -9.83 2.38 -21.40
C VAL A 48 -11.29 1.95 -21.22
N GLN A 49 -11.79 1.19 -22.19
CA GLN A 49 -13.14 0.62 -22.17
C GLN A 49 -13.06 -0.84 -21.71
N PHE A 50 -14.02 -1.26 -20.89
CA PHE A 50 -14.14 -2.63 -20.39
C PHE A 50 -15.50 -3.21 -20.77
N PRO A 51 -15.74 -3.54 -22.06
CA PRO A 51 -17.03 -4.05 -22.54
C PRO A 51 -17.40 -5.38 -21.87
N GLU A 52 -16.42 -6.23 -21.59
CA GLU A 52 -16.57 -7.53 -20.92
C GLU A 52 -16.02 -7.52 -19.48
N GLY A 53 -15.83 -6.33 -18.89
CA GLY A 53 -15.35 -6.22 -17.52
C GLY A 53 -16.31 -6.83 -16.50
N ALA A 54 -15.82 -7.12 -15.30
CA ALA A 54 -16.64 -7.61 -14.19
C ALA A 54 -16.74 -6.56 -13.06
N PRO A 55 -17.63 -5.55 -13.15
CA PRO A 55 -18.77 -5.44 -14.07
C PRO A 55 -18.48 -4.61 -15.34
N PRO A 56 -19.28 -4.71 -16.41
CA PRO A 56 -19.02 -4.01 -17.68
C PRO A 56 -19.03 -2.49 -17.52
N SER A 57 -18.20 -1.76 -18.27
CA SER A 57 -18.15 -0.29 -18.22
C SER A 57 -19.28 0.39 -19.02
N THR A 58 -20.46 -0.24 -19.11
CA THR A 58 -21.63 0.31 -19.81
C THR A 58 -22.29 1.42 -19.00
N ALA A 59 -22.92 2.37 -19.69
CA ALA A 59 -23.63 3.48 -19.07
C ALA A 59 -24.66 3.00 -18.04
N ALA A 60 -25.43 1.95 -18.36
CA ALA A 60 -26.39 1.35 -17.45
C ALA A 60 -25.75 0.85 -16.15
N VAL A 61 -24.61 0.14 -16.25
CA VAL A 61 -23.89 -0.38 -15.09
C VAL A 61 -23.30 0.76 -14.27
N MET A 62 -22.67 1.74 -14.92
CA MET A 62 -22.05 2.86 -14.22
C MET A 62 -23.05 3.72 -13.45
N ALA A 63 -24.23 3.97 -14.03
CA ALA A 63 -25.30 4.66 -13.32
C ALA A 63 -25.83 3.83 -12.15
N ARG A 64 -26.16 2.54 -12.36
CA ARG A 64 -26.81 1.72 -11.33
C ARG A 64 -25.88 1.28 -10.20
N ALA A 65 -24.63 0.92 -10.51
CA ALA A 65 -23.70 0.31 -9.56
C ALA A 65 -22.79 1.34 -8.89
N PHE A 66 -22.48 2.44 -9.57
CA PHE A 66 -21.53 3.44 -9.11
C PHE A 66 -22.14 4.85 -8.96
N GLY A 67 -23.41 5.05 -9.28
CA GLY A 67 -24.08 6.36 -9.17
C GLY A 67 -23.51 7.41 -10.12
N THR A 68 -22.87 6.99 -11.21
CA THR A 68 -22.18 7.90 -12.12
C THR A 68 -23.20 8.75 -12.89
N PRO A 69 -23.06 10.09 -12.91
CA PRO A 69 -23.95 10.95 -13.69
C PRO A 69 -23.71 10.73 -15.19
N LEU A 70 -24.78 10.48 -15.92
CA LEU A 70 -24.74 10.28 -17.38
C LEU A 70 -25.23 11.53 -18.10
N ALA A 71 -24.69 11.78 -19.30
CA ALA A 71 -25.21 12.82 -20.18
C ALA A 71 -26.63 12.46 -20.65
N PRO A 72 -27.55 13.43 -20.74
CA PRO A 72 -28.90 13.18 -21.24
C PRO A 72 -28.87 12.54 -22.64
N GLY A 73 -29.67 11.49 -22.85
CA GLY A 73 -29.74 10.77 -24.12
C GLY A 73 -28.67 9.70 -24.35
N THR A 74 -27.78 9.44 -23.38
CA THR A 74 -26.81 8.34 -23.47
C THR A 74 -27.54 6.99 -23.51
N SER A 75 -27.31 6.19 -24.56
CA SER A 75 -27.88 4.85 -24.65
C SER A 75 -27.34 3.96 -23.51
N PRO A 76 -28.18 3.16 -22.82
CA PRO A 76 -27.76 2.29 -21.73
C PRO A 76 -26.63 1.32 -22.07
N GLU A 77 -26.54 0.91 -23.34
CA GLU A 77 -25.56 -0.06 -23.84
C GLU A 77 -24.20 0.58 -24.20
N THR A 78 -24.11 1.91 -24.18
CA THR A 78 -22.89 2.62 -24.54
C THR A 78 -21.76 2.25 -23.58
N VAL A 79 -20.64 1.77 -24.11
CA VAL A 79 -19.45 1.46 -23.33
C VAL A 79 -18.67 2.74 -23.07
N LEU A 80 -18.59 3.14 -21.80
CA LEU A 80 -17.88 4.33 -21.36
C LEU A 80 -16.40 4.01 -21.12
N ALA A 81 -15.53 4.87 -21.63
CA ALA A 81 -14.10 4.81 -21.33
C ALA A 81 -13.86 5.37 -19.92
N ALA A 82 -13.00 4.71 -19.15
CA ALA A 82 -12.73 5.02 -17.75
C ALA A 82 -11.23 5.16 -17.47
N TYR A 83 -10.90 5.75 -16.33
CA TYR A 83 -9.52 5.70 -15.83
C TYR A 83 -9.11 4.24 -15.55
N PRO A 84 -7.97 3.77 -16.10
CA PRO A 84 -7.44 2.43 -15.80
C PRO A 84 -6.72 2.44 -14.44
N THR A 85 -7.45 2.69 -13.36
CA THR A 85 -6.91 2.82 -11.99
C THR A 85 -6.12 1.60 -11.54
N GLN A 86 -6.47 0.42 -12.04
CA GLN A 86 -5.74 -0.83 -11.78
C GLN A 86 -4.28 -0.72 -12.19
N LEU A 87 -3.99 -0.14 -13.37
CA LEU A 87 -2.62 0.06 -13.83
C LEU A 87 -1.88 1.10 -12.98
N TYR A 88 -2.58 2.14 -12.54
CA TYR A 88 -2.00 3.13 -11.62
C TYR A 88 -1.62 2.48 -10.29
N GLU A 89 -2.49 1.62 -9.74
CA GLU A 89 -2.24 0.88 -8.50
C GLU A 89 -1.14 -0.18 -8.66
N VAL A 90 -1.00 -0.82 -9.83
CA VAL A 90 0.16 -1.69 -10.12
C VAL A 90 1.45 -0.87 -10.04
N VAL A 91 1.50 0.29 -10.71
CA VAL A 91 2.69 1.16 -10.72
C VAL A 91 2.98 1.69 -9.33
N LEU A 92 1.99 2.20 -8.60
CA LEU A 92 2.16 2.72 -7.24
C LEU A 92 2.56 1.61 -6.26
N GLY A 93 1.95 0.42 -6.34
CA GLY A 93 2.35 -0.75 -5.57
C GLY A 93 3.80 -1.16 -5.83
N LEU A 94 4.24 -1.18 -7.10
CA LEU A 94 5.64 -1.44 -7.46
C LEU A 94 6.58 -0.36 -6.93
N LEU A 95 6.20 0.92 -7.03
CA LEU A 95 6.99 2.03 -6.48
C LEU A 95 7.10 1.92 -4.95
N THR A 96 6.02 1.56 -4.26
CA THR A 96 6.01 1.29 -2.82
C THR A 96 6.94 0.12 -2.49
N PHE A 97 6.82 -1.01 -3.18
CA PHE A 97 7.73 -2.15 -3.01
C PHE A 97 9.18 -1.74 -3.19
N LEU A 98 9.51 -1.05 -4.29
CA LEU A 98 10.86 -0.60 -4.58
C LEU A 98 11.38 0.42 -3.56
N ALA A 99 10.53 1.31 -3.06
CA ALA A 99 10.90 2.29 -2.04
C ALA A 99 11.23 1.60 -0.71
N LEU A 100 10.47 0.58 -0.32
CA LEU A 100 10.72 -0.24 0.87
C LEU A 100 11.95 -1.12 0.68
N TRP A 101 12.07 -1.78 -0.48
CA TRP A 101 13.20 -2.65 -0.81
C TRP A 101 14.52 -1.91 -0.80
N ARG A 102 14.56 -0.69 -1.36
CA ARG A 102 15.75 0.18 -1.31
C ARG A 102 16.10 0.67 0.09
N ARG A 103 15.14 0.68 1.01
CA ARG A 103 15.31 1.14 2.41
C ARG A 103 15.30 0.00 3.41
N ARG A 104 15.37 -1.26 2.97
CA ARG A 104 15.34 -2.42 3.86
C ARG A 104 16.53 -2.46 4.84
N ASP A 105 17.66 -1.89 4.43
CA ASP A 105 18.91 -1.84 5.17
C ASP A 105 19.06 -0.46 5.85
N HIS A 106 18.03 -0.03 6.60
CA HIS A 106 18.01 1.28 7.27
C HIS A 106 18.60 1.25 8.69
N ASP A 107 19.06 2.40 9.18
CA ASP A 107 19.63 2.54 10.53
C ASP A 107 18.59 2.83 11.63
N HIS A 108 17.29 2.84 11.29
CA HIS A 108 16.21 3.06 12.26
C HIS A 108 15.89 1.81 13.09
N ALA A 109 15.11 1.98 14.16
CA ALA A 109 14.66 0.86 14.97
C ALA A 109 13.71 -0.05 14.17
N GLU A 110 13.62 -1.32 14.57
CA GLU A 110 12.64 -2.25 14.00
C GLU A 110 11.22 -1.68 14.01
N GLY A 111 10.44 -2.02 12.98
CA GLY A 111 9.10 -1.52 12.74
C GLY A 111 9.08 -0.21 11.96
N TRP A 112 10.21 0.50 11.80
CA TRP A 112 10.22 1.77 11.08
C TRP A 112 9.82 1.61 9.60
N LEU A 113 10.30 0.55 8.94
CA LEU A 113 9.97 0.28 7.54
C LEU A 113 8.49 -0.03 7.34
N PHE A 114 7.86 -0.71 8.31
CA PHE A 114 6.42 -0.89 8.31
C PHE A 114 5.66 0.44 8.42
N GLY A 115 6.16 1.38 9.23
CA GLY A 115 5.61 2.74 9.27
C GLY A 115 5.67 3.43 7.92
N LEU A 116 6.80 3.30 7.21
CA LEU A 116 6.94 3.81 5.84
C LEU A 116 5.93 3.16 4.88
N TYR A 117 5.71 1.84 5.00
CA TYR A 117 4.68 1.14 4.23
C TYR A 117 3.28 1.74 4.48
N LEU A 118 2.90 1.97 5.74
CA LEU A 118 1.59 2.56 6.08
C LEU A 118 1.40 3.96 5.47
N VAL A 119 2.45 4.78 5.48
CA VAL A 119 2.44 6.11 4.86
C VAL A 119 2.24 6.01 3.35
N LEU A 120 3.04 5.18 2.67
CA LEU A 120 2.97 5.04 1.22
C LEU A 120 1.64 4.43 0.76
N ALA A 121 1.17 3.38 1.43
CA ALA A 121 -0.10 2.72 1.14
C ALA A 121 -1.31 3.65 1.41
N GLY A 122 -1.24 4.45 2.49
CA GLY A 122 -2.25 5.46 2.78
C GLY A 122 -2.30 6.56 1.72
N LEU A 123 -1.15 7.12 1.34
CA LEU A 123 -1.05 8.12 0.28
C LEU A 123 -1.58 7.61 -1.07
N GLU A 124 -1.15 6.40 -1.47
CA GLU A 124 -1.65 5.74 -2.67
C GLU A 124 -3.17 5.62 -2.64
N ARG A 125 -3.74 5.08 -1.55
CA ARG A 125 -5.18 4.91 -1.43
C ARG A 125 -5.92 6.23 -1.51
N PHE A 126 -5.39 7.28 -0.86
CA PHE A 126 -5.98 8.61 -0.88
C PHE A 126 -6.04 9.19 -2.30
N LEU A 127 -4.96 9.06 -3.07
CA LEU A 127 -4.84 9.58 -4.43
C LEU A 127 -5.74 8.83 -5.43
N ILE A 128 -5.73 7.49 -5.39
CA ILE A 128 -6.53 6.66 -6.31
C ILE A 128 -8.03 6.87 -6.10
N GLU A 129 -8.45 7.12 -4.87
CA GLU A 129 -9.87 7.31 -4.55
C GLU A 129 -10.52 8.52 -5.23
N PHE A 130 -9.73 9.54 -5.61
CA PHE A 130 -10.25 10.64 -6.45
C PHE A 130 -10.67 10.17 -7.83
N LEU A 131 -10.03 9.12 -8.34
CA LEU A 131 -10.26 8.56 -9.67
C LEU A 131 -11.31 7.45 -9.66
N ARG A 132 -11.64 6.88 -8.50
CA ARG A 132 -12.54 5.73 -8.35
C ARG A 132 -13.98 6.05 -8.77
N ALA A 133 -14.59 5.11 -9.50
CA ALA A 133 -15.97 5.21 -9.98
C ALA A 133 -16.98 5.23 -8.83
N LYS A 134 -16.75 4.39 -7.81
CA LYS A 134 -17.62 4.27 -6.64
C LYS A 134 -17.73 5.60 -5.91
N ASP A 135 -18.96 5.98 -5.58
CA ASP A 135 -19.22 7.17 -4.79
C ASP A 135 -19.75 6.81 -3.40
N ASP A 136 -18.89 6.95 -2.40
CA ASP A 136 -19.17 6.77 -0.97
C ASP A 136 -18.67 7.99 -0.17
N ARG A 137 -18.77 9.18 -0.76
CA ARG A 137 -18.33 10.46 -0.17
C ARG A 137 -19.35 11.01 0.84
N PHE A 138 -19.51 10.29 1.95
CA PHE A 138 -20.44 10.66 3.02
C PHE A 138 -19.75 11.22 4.27
N LEU A 139 -18.41 11.31 4.30
CA LEU A 139 -17.70 11.92 5.42
C LEU A 139 -17.72 13.46 5.34
N PRO A 140 -17.54 14.16 6.47
CA PRO A 140 -17.33 15.60 6.48
C PRO A 140 -16.25 16.03 5.49
N LEU A 141 -16.40 17.21 4.89
CA LEU A 141 -15.53 17.74 3.82
C LEU A 141 -15.64 17.01 2.46
N GLY A 142 -16.62 16.11 2.29
CA GLY A 142 -16.83 15.41 1.01
C GLY A 142 -15.84 14.29 0.74
N LEU A 143 -15.24 13.73 1.80
CA LEU A 143 -14.30 12.61 1.71
C LEU A 143 -15.04 11.28 1.64
N SER A 144 -14.45 10.30 0.96
CA SER A 144 -14.91 8.91 1.03
C SER A 144 -14.46 8.22 2.30
N SER A 145 -15.14 7.12 2.66
CA SER A 145 -14.73 6.26 3.77
C SER A 145 -13.29 5.76 3.61
N ALA A 146 -12.92 5.40 2.37
CA ALA A 146 -11.57 4.98 2.01
C ALA A 146 -10.53 6.11 2.19
N GLN A 147 -10.86 7.37 1.86
CA GLN A 147 -9.98 8.51 2.14
C GLN A 147 -9.81 8.75 3.64
N GLY A 148 -10.86 8.58 4.44
CA GLY A 148 -10.76 8.66 5.90
C GLY A 148 -9.81 7.62 6.49
N VAL A 149 -9.93 6.35 6.05
CA VAL A 149 -9.02 5.28 6.45
C VAL A 149 -7.59 5.55 5.97
N ALA A 150 -7.43 6.02 4.74
CA ALA A 150 -6.14 6.36 4.15
C ALA A 150 -5.40 7.44 4.96
N LEU A 151 -6.11 8.49 5.38
CA LEU A 151 -5.56 9.54 6.25
C LEU A 151 -5.16 8.98 7.63
N ALA A 152 -6.00 8.13 8.23
CA ALA A 152 -5.69 7.50 9.51
C ALA A 152 -4.43 6.61 9.43
N LEU A 153 -4.31 5.80 8.37
CA LEU A 153 -3.12 4.97 8.13
C LEU A 153 -1.87 5.83 7.89
N THR A 154 -2.00 6.90 7.11
CA THR A 154 -0.88 7.82 6.84
C THR A 154 -0.40 8.48 8.13
N LEU A 155 -1.31 9.05 8.93
CA LEU A 155 -0.98 9.68 10.20
C LEU A 155 -0.39 8.68 11.19
N GLY A 156 -1.01 7.51 11.34
CA GLY A 156 -0.51 6.43 12.19
C GLY A 156 0.89 5.97 11.78
N GLY A 157 1.14 5.85 10.47
CA GLY A 157 2.44 5.54 9.90
C GLY A 157 3.50 6.60 10.24
N VAL A 158 3.19 7.89 10.07
CA VAL A 158 4.09 9.00 10.43
C VAL A 158 4.44 8.97 11.92
N LEU A 159 3.44 8.86 12.79
CA LEU A 159 3.65 8.81 14.25
C LEU A 159 4.47 7.58 14.64
N TRP A 160 4.22 6.43 14.02
CA TRP A 160 4.97 5.20 14.23
C TRP A 160 6.43 5.35 13.79
N MET A 161 6.68 5.90 12.60
CA MET A 161 8.04 6.19 12.12
C MET A 161 8.78 7.13 13.06
N ALA A 162 8.13 8.21 13.51
CA ALA A 162 8.71 9.15 14.47
C ALA A 162 9.09 8.45 15.80
N ALA A 163 8.22 7.58 16.31
CA ALA A 163 8.49 6.78 17.50
C ALA A 163 9.62 5.76 17.31
N ARG A 164 9.93 5.36 16.07
CA ARG A 164 10.98 4.37 15.73
C ARG A 164 12.21 4.98 15.06
N TRP A 165 12.31 6.31 15.03
CA TRP A 165 13.38 7.01 14.32
C TRP A 165 14.79 6.68 14.85
N ARG A 166 14.92 6.45 16.17
CA ARG A 166 16.21 6.16 16.83
C ARG A 166 16.20 4.77 17.46
N THR A 167 17.31 4.06 17.31
CA THR A 167 17.60 2.82 18.04
C THR A 167 17.88 3.10 19.51
N GLY A 168 17.55 2.16 20.39
CA GLY A 168 17.87 2.25 21.82
C GLY A 168 17.62 0.92 22.54
N ALA A 169 17.91 0.84 23.84
CA ALA A 169 17.82 -0.40 24.61
C ALA A 169 16.44 -1.08 24.54
N ARG A 170 15.35 -0.31 24.43
CA ARG A 170 13.96 -0.82 24.28
C ARG A 170 13.48 -0.89 22.81
N ARG A 171 14.30 -0.46 21.86
CA ARG A 171 13.99 -0.33 20.43
C ARG A 171 15.20 -0.79 19.62
N PRO A 172 15.42 -2.11 19.52
CA PRO A 172 16.58 -2.65 18.83
C PRO A 172 16.56 -2.24 17.35
N GLY A 173 17.76 -2.09 16.77
CA GLY A 173 17.93 -1.95 15.33
C GLY A 173 17.79 -3.29 14.60
N ILE A 174 17.64 -3.25 13.28
CA ILE A 174 17.39 -4.42 12.45
C ILE A 174 18.53 -5.46 12.44
N HIS A 175 19.76 -5.03 12.77
CA HIS A 175 20.96 -5.90 12.79
C HIS A 175 21.25 -6.53 14.16
N VAL A 176 20.46 -6.24 15.19
CA VAL A 176 20.70 -6.82 16.53
C VAL A 176 20.23 -8.28 16.53
N ALA A 177 21.10 -9.22 16.93
CA ALA A 177 20.72 -10.62 17.07
C ALA A 177 19.57 -10.77 18.09
N VAL A 178 18.54 -11.54 17.76
CA VAL A 178 17.50 -11.88 18.75
C VAL A 178 18.16 -12.78 19.79
N ALA A 179 18.11 -12.38 21.07
CA ALA A 179 18.61 -13.22 22.15
C ALA A 179 17.90 -14.58 22.14
N GLY A 180 18.64 -15.66 21.87
CA GLY A 180 18.14 -17.02 21.74
C GLY A 180 17.86 -17.52 20.32
N ASP A 181 18.30 -16.81 19.27
CA ASP A 181 18.29 -17.31 17.89
C ASP A 181 19.54 -18.16 17.59
N PRO A 182 19.42 -19.50 17.47
CA PRO A 182 20.57 -20.36 17.15
C PRO A 182 21.16 -20.10 15.75
N LEU A 183 20.45 -19.42 14.85
CA LEU A 183 20.92 -19.09 13.50
C LEU A 183 21.70 -17.76 13.44
N GLY A 184 21.50 -16.86 14.40
CA GLY A 184 22.17 -15.55 14.45
C GLY A 184 23.65 -15.63 14.86
N ALA A 185 24.06 -16.72 15.51
CA ALA A 185 25.45 -16.92 15.94
C ALA A 185 26.42 -17.24 14.77
N ALA A 186 25.90 -17.65 13.61
CA ALA A 186 26.72 -18.14 12.50
C ALA A 186 27.11 -17.06 11.46
N HIS A 187 26.52 -15.86 11.50
CA HIS A 187 26.66 -14.84 10.45
C HIS A 187 27.45 -13.58 10.84
N THR A 188 28.08 -13.53 12.02
CA THR A 188 28.85 -12.37 12.48
C THR A 188 30.29 -12.30 11.94
N SER A 189 30.64 -13.07 10.91
CA SER A 189 32.01 -13.16 10.38
C SER A 189 32.33 -12.26 9.18
N ASP A 190 31.37 -11.50 8.62
CA ASP A 190 31.66 -10.60 7.49
C ASP A 190 31.89 -9.15 7.95
N GLY A 191 33.13 -8.68 7.80
CA GLY A 191 33.72 -7.46 8.34
C GLY A 191 33.21 -6.14 7.75
N ARG A 192 31.92 -6.03 7.40
CA ARG A 192 31.31 -4.72 7.17
C ARG A 192 31.05 -4.06 8.50
N ARG A 193 31.99 -3.17 8.87
CA ARG A 193 31.93 -2.17 9.94
C ARG A 193 30.55 -2.05 10.57
N ILE A 194 30.34 -2.88 11.57
CA ILE A 194 29.30 -2.72 12.57
C ILE A 194 29.75 -1.46 13.32
N ALA A 195 29.22 -0.30 12.94
CA ALA A 195 29.21 0.87 13.81
C ALA A 195 28.21 0.59 14.94
N GLY A 196 28.49 -0.47 15.70
CA GLY A 196 27.84 -0.77 16.94
C GLY A 196 28.21 0.35 17.90
N ARG A 197 27.28 1.28 18.10
CA ARG A 197 27.09 1.84 19.44
C ARG A 197 26.74 0.66 20.33
N LEU A 198 27.77 0.00 20.84
CA LEU A 198 27.71 -0.88 21.99
C LEU A 198 27.04 -0.06 23.10
N TYR A 199 25.80 -0.39 23.42
CA TYR A 199 25.15 0.09 24.61
C TYR A 199 25.77 -0.68 25.77
N VAL A 200 26.80 -0.08 26.38
CA VAL A 200 27.30 -0.48 27.70
C VAL A 200 26.28 0.03 28.73
N PRO A 201 25.90 -0.78 29.74
CA PRO A 201 24.80 -0.51 30.66
C PRO A 201 24.89 0.83 31.42
#